data_AF-A0A915ES46-F1
#
_entry.id   AF-A0A915ES46-F1
#
_cell.length_a   1.000
_cell.length_b   1.000
_cell.length_c   1.000
_cell.angle_alpha   90.00
_cell.angle_beta   90.00
_cell.angle_gamma   90.00
#
_symmetry.space_group_name_H-M   'P 1'
#
loop_
_entity.id
_entity.type
_entity.pdbx_description
1 polymer ?
#
loop_
_entity_poly.entity_id
_entity_poly.type
_entity_poly.pdbx_seq_one_letter_code
_entity_poly.pdbx_strand_id
1 'polypeptide(L)'
;MADFECKEDELAIEVLFSSIPHLLSVFLASVFILLGAVVFRHLDESIANEPWCEAVLFSFSTVTTIGYGKVVPRNPSSQLFCAVYCLVGIPLIFIVFSNMGEFLAEGYWLMDACWNGDKELIAIHDNLPLKSLSLIIILHSLIGGIIFHFWIDSMPFISAVYFSFISITTIGFGDLNPNPDNLFHTLIIIIYLSTGIVVMSTLFGSLSNHMKIFQNYLLVY
;
A
#
# COMPACT_ATOMS: atom_id res chain seq x y z
N MET A 1 4.17 21.56 36.58
CA MET A 1 4.47 21.53 35.13
C MET A 1 5.93 21.16 35.02
N ALA A 2 6.22 19.90 34.70
CA ALA A 2 7.56 19.52 34.29
C ALA A 2 7.63 19.84 32.79
N ASP A 3 8.52 20.77 32.43
CA ASP A 3 8.82 21.05 31.04
C ASP A 3 9.41 19.78 30.42
N PHE A 4 8.63 19.15 29.54
CA PHE A 4 9.14 18.12 28.64
C PHE A 4 9.99 18.85 27.58
N GLU A 5 11.22 19.22 27.95
CA GLU A 5 12.26 19.55 26.96
C GLU A 5 12.59 18.24 26.23
N CYS A 6 11.86 17.97 25.14
CA CYS A 6 12.17 16.88 24.23
C CYS A 6 13.53 17.18 23.60
N LYS A 7 14.60 16.55 24.14
CA LYS A 7 15.92 16.64 23.54
C LYS A 7 15.87 15.95 22.18
N GLU A 8 16.34 16.63 21.14
CA GLU A 8 16.34 16.11 19.76
C GLU A 8 16.95 14.69 19.66
N ASP A 9 17.95 14.40 20.49
CA ASP A 9 18.61 13.08 20.58
C ASP A 9 17.68 11.97 21.14
N GLU A 10 16.78 12.29 22.07
CA GLU A 10 15.82 11.35 22.65
C GLU A 10 14.66 11.08 21.67
N LEU A 11 14.21 12.12 20.95
CA LEU A 11 13.18 12.02 19.92
C LEU A 11 13.60 11.11 18.76
N ALA A 12 14.83 11.28 18.26
CA ALA A 12 15.34 10.46 17.16
C ALA A 12 15.43 8.97 17.53
N ILE A 13 15.82 8.66 18.77
CA ILE A 13 15.89 7.29 19.29
C ILE A 13 14.49 6.70 19.45
N GLU A 14 13.53 7.46 19.98
CA GLU A 14 12.15 7.01 20.17
C GLU A 14 11.44 6.75 18.84
N VAL A 15 11.60 7.65 17.85
CA VAL A 15 11.11 7.46 16.48
C VAL A 15 11.74 6.24 15.82
N LEU A 16 13.04 6.02 16.02
CA LEU A 16 13.74 4.85 15.50
C LEU A 16 13.17 3.56 16.09
N PHE A 17 13.03 3.46 17.41
CA PHE A 17 12.47 2.27 18.07
C PHE A 17 11.02 2.01 17.66
N SER A 18 10.20 3.07 17.54
CA SER A 18 8.83 2.97 17.05
C SER A 18 8.78 2.46 15.60
N SER A 19 9.75 2.83 14.76
CA SER A 19 9.84 2.42 13.35
C SER A 19 10.27 0.96 13.14
N ILE A 20 10.93 0.31 14.11
CA ILE A 20 11.45 -1.06 13.97
C ILE A 20 10.38 -2.10 13.59
N PRO A 21 9.22 -2.22 14.29
CA PRO A 21 8.19 -3.20 13.92
C PRO A 21 7.65 -2.99 12.51
N HIS A 22 7.52 -1.72 12.09
CA HIS A 22 7.09 -1.35 10.74
C HIS A 22 8.10 -1.84 9.69
N LEU A 23 9.39 -1.55 9.88
CA LEU A 23 10.46 -1.99 8.98
C LEU A 23 10.57 -3.53 8.91
N LEU A 24 10.44 -4.21 10.04
CA LEU A 24 10.45 -5.67 10.11
C LEU A 24 9.29 -6.29 9.30
N SER A 25 8.09 -5.72 9.42
CA SER A 25 6.91 -6.20 8.70
C SER A 25 7.04 -6.02 7.18
N VAL A 26 7.60 -4.88 6.74
CA VAL A 26 7.89 -4.60 5.33
C VAL A 26 8.98 -5.55 4.80
N PHE A 27 10.01 -5.82 5.59
CA PHE A 27 11.05 -6.78 5.24
C PHE A 27 10.47 -8.20 5.06
N LEU A 28 9.63 -8.66 5.99
CA LEU A 28 8.99 -9.97 5.91
C LEU A 28 8.10 -10.09 4.67
N ALA A 29 7.28 -9.06 4.37
CA ALA A 29 6.47 -9.03 3.16
C ALA A 29 7.31 -9.06 1.88
N SER A 30 8.43 -8.31 1.86
CA SER A 30 9.35 -8.28 0.72
C SER A 30 9.96 -9.66 0.46
N VAL A 31 10.41 -10.35 1.52
CA VAL A 31 10.91 -11.73 1.42
C VAL A 31 9.82 -12.67 0.92
N PHE A 32 8.59 -12.57 1.44
CA PHE A 32 7.47 -13.40 1.02
C PHE A 32 7.15 -13.23 -0.48
N ILE A 33 7.11 -12.00 -0.98
CA ILE A 33 6.88 -11.68 -2.39
C ILE A 33 7.98 -12.27 -3.28
N LEU A 34 9.25 -12.10 -2.90
CA LEU A 34 10.38 -12.62 -3.65
C LEU A 34 10.39 -14.16 -3.68
N LEU A 35 10.09 -14.80 -2.55
CA LEU A 35 9.94 -16.27 -2.48
C LEU A 35 8.79 -16.75 -3.37
N GLY A 36 7.65 -16.07 -3.35
CA GLY A 36 6.55 -16.32 -4.27
C GLY A 36 7.02 -16.32 -5.73
N ALA A 37 7.73 -15.27 -6.15
CA ALA A 37 8.25 -15.13 -7.50
C ALA A 37 9.22 -16.26 -7.89
N VAL A 38 10.13 -16.66 -6.97
CA VAL A 38 11.02 -17.81 -7.20
C VAL A 38 10.21 -19.09 -7.42
N VAL A 39 9.24 -19.38 -6.55
CA VAL A 39 8.47 -20.62 -6.60
C VAL A 39 7.57 -20.67 -7.84
N PHE A 40 6.87 -19.58 -8.18
CA PHE A 40 6.04 -19.52 -9.38
C PHE A 40 6.83 -19.78 -10.66
N ARG A 41 8.04 -19.22 -10.79
CA ARG A 41 8.90 -19.49 -11.94
C ARG A 41 9.42 -20.92 -11.99
N HIS A 42 9.60 -21.59 -10.85
CA HIS A 42 9.98 -23.01 -10.83
C HIS A 42 8.80 -23.93 -11.17
N LEU A 43 7.58 -23.56 -10.78
CA LEU A 43 6.39 -24.38 -10.99
C LEU A 43 5.73 -24.17 -12.36
N ASP A 44 5.95 -23.03 -13.01
CA ASP A 44 5.27 -22.67 -14.25
C ASP A 44 6.24 -22.08 -15.29
N GLU A 45 6.51 -22.85 -16.35
CA GLU A 45 7.37 -22.43 -17.45
C GLU A 45 6.86 -21.14 -18.13
N SER A 46 5.55 -20.91 -18.16
CA SER A 46 4.99 -19.68 -18.73
C SER A 46 5.41 -18.45 -17.93
N ILE A 47 5.52 -18.57 -16.61
CA ILE A 47 5.99 -17.49 -15.72
C ILE A 47 7.53 -17.43 -15.74
N ALA A 48 8.19 -18.58 -15.90
CA ALA A 48 9.65 -18.65 -16.01
C ALA A 48 10.20 -17.87 -17.21
N ASN A 49 9.46 -17.88 -18.33
CA ASN A 49 9.80 -17.20 -19.57
C ASN A 49 9.61 -15.67 -19.53
N GLU A 50 8.85 -15.16 -18.57
CA GLU A 50 8.72 -13.73 -18.35
C GLU A 50 9.99 -13.16 -17.66
N PRO A 51 10.29 -11.86 -17.88
CA PRO A 51 11.35 -11.18 -17.15
C PRO A 51 11.20 -11.35 -15.63
N TRP A 52 12.32 -11.44 -14.91
CA TRP A 52 12.30 -11.59 -13.44
C TRP A 52 11.46 -10.52 -12.75
N CYS A 53 11.55 -9.27 -13.22
CA CYS A 53 10.77 -8.14 -12.72
C CYS A 53 9.25 -8.36 -12.83
N GLU A 54 8.78 -8.95 -13.93
CA GLU A 54 7.36 -9.26 -14.16
C GLU A 54 6.87 -10.35 -13.20
N ALA A 55 7.70 -11.37 -12.92
CA ALA A 55 7.35 -12.41 -11.95
C ALA A 55 7.24 -11.87 -10.51
N VAL A 56 8.10 -10.91 -10.14
CA VAL A 56 8.01 -10.19 -8.87
C VAL A 56 6.76 -9.32 -8.82
N LEU A 57 6.46 -8.57 -9.89
CA LEU A 57 5.25 -7.75 -9.98
C LEU A 57 3.97 -8.58 -9.96
N PHE A 58 3.97 -9.76 -10.60
CA PHE A 58 2.91 -10.76 -10.51
C PHE A 58 2.71 -11.22 -9.06
N SER A 59 3.78 -11.61 -8.37
CA SER A 59 3.71 -12.09 -6.99
C SER A 59 3.22 -11.02 -6.03
N PHE A 60 3.67 -9.78 -6.22
CA PHE A 60 3.21 -8.59 -5.49
C PHE A 60 1.72 -8.31 -5.75
N SER A 61 1.33 -8.12 -7.02
CA SER A 61 -0.04 -7.80 -7.42
C SER A 61 -1.05 -8.87 -7.02
N THR A 62 -0.62 -10.13 -6.91
CA THR A 62 -1.44 -11.24 -6.42
C THR A 62 -1.77 -11.09 -4.93
N VAL A 63 -0.77 -10.84 -4.07
CA VAL A 63 -0.98 -10.73 -2.61
C VAL A 63 -1.54 -9.39 -2.17
N THR A 64 -1.31 -8.34 -2.94
CA THR A 64 -1.95 -7.03 -2.75
C THR A 64 -3.35 -6.97 -3.35
N THR A 65 -3.83 -8.07 -3.95
CA THR A 65 -5.17 -8.21 -4.53
C THR A 65 -5.47 -7.28 -5.70
N ILE A 66 -4.45 -6.68 -6.32
CA ILE A 66 -4.62 -5.90 -7.55
C ILE A 66 -4.95 -6.84 -8.72
N GLY A 67 -4.14 -7.89 -8.93
CA GLY A 67 -4.46 -8.97 -9.87
C GLY A 67 -4.64 -8.57 -11.34
N TYR A 68 -3.69 -7.86 -11.95
CA TYR A 68 -3.78 -7.40 -13.35
C TYR A 68 -4.02 -8.48 -14.43
N GLY A 69 -3.74 -9.75 -14.14
CA GLY A 69 -3.97 -10.84 -15.10
C GLY A 69 -3.04 -10.89 -16.33
N LYS A 70 -2.03 -10.02 -16.42
CA LYS A 70 -0.99 -10.07 -17.47
C LYS A 70 -0.21 -11.39 -17.44
N VAL A 71 0.23 -11.77 -16.25
CA VAL A 71 0.88 -13.06 -15.96
C VAL A 71 -0.04 -13.86 -15.05
N VAL A 72 -0.26 -15.13 -15.37
CA VAL A 72 -1.18 -16.01 -14.63
C VAL A 72 -0.66 -17.45 -14.59
N PRO A 73 -0.96 -18.23 -13.53
CA PRO A 73 -0.61 -19.64 -13.46
C PRO A 73 -1.43 -20.46 -14.47
N ARG A 74 -0.75 -21.21 -15.34
CA ARG A 74 -1.36 -21.96 -16.44
C ARG A 74 -1.48 -23.47 -16.20
N ASN A 75 -0.85 -23.99 -15.15
CA ASN A 75 -0.88 -25.42 -14.82
C ASN A 75 -1.48 -25.69 -13.43
N PRO A 76 -1.97 -26.92 -13.16
CA PRO A 76 -2.65 -27.23 -11.91
C PRO A 76 -1.78 -27.02 -10.65
N SER A 77 -0.47 -27.30 -10.75
CA SER A 77 0.46 -27.15 -9.62
C SER A 77 0.67 -25.69 -9.25
N SER A 78 0.86 -24.81 -10.24
CA SER A 78 1.01 -23.37 -10.03
C SER A 78 -0.29 -22.71 -9.57
N GLN A 79 -1.45 -23.21 -10.04
CA GLN A 79 -2.77 -22.77 -9.57
C GLN A 79 -3.04 -23.15 -8.11
N LEU A 80 -2.74 -24.40 -7.72
CA LEU A 80 -2.86 -24.84 -6.32
C LEU A 80 -1.92 -24.05 -5.40
N PHE A 81 -0.66 -23.86 -5.83
CA PHE A 81 0.28 -23.03 -5.11
C PHE A 81 -0.22 -21.59 -4.98
N CYS A 82 -0.77 -20.99 -6.05
CA CYS A 82 -1.36 -19.66 -6.01
C CYS A 82 -2.46 -19.53 -4.94
N ALA A 83 -3.36 -20.51 -4.86
CA ALA A 83 -4.40 -20.51 -3.84
C ALA A 83 -3.83 -20.51 -2.41
N VAL A 84 -2.83 -21.36 -2.13
CA VAL A 84 -2.15 -21.41 -0.82
C VAL A 84 -1.35 -20.14 -0.54
N TYR A 85 -0.68 -19.61 -1.56
CA TYR A 85 0.10 -18.37 -1.49
C TYR A 85 -0.78 -17.18 -1.13
N CYS A 86 -1.98 -17.06 -1.71
CA CYS A 86 -2.96 -16.03 -1.37
C CYS A 86 -3.50 -16.16 0.06
N LEU A 87 -3.75 -17.37 0.55
CA LEU A 87 -4.26 -17.62 1.91
C LEU A 87 -3.32 -17.08 2.99
N VAL A 88 -2.01 -17.15 2.75
CA VAL A 88 -0.99 -16.64 3.68
C VAL A 88 -0.63 -15.18 3.38
N GLY A 89 -0.50 -14.85 2.10
CA GLY A 89 -0.01 -13.55 1.64
C GLY A 89 -0.98 -12.41 1.89
N ILE A 90 -2.28 -12.58 1.61
CA ILE A 90 -3.26 -11.50 1.77
C ILE A 90 -3.37 -11.06 3.24
N PRO A 91 -3.51 -11.95 4.24
CA PRO A 91 -3.51 -11.54 5.64
C PRO A 91 -2.19 -10.85 6.07
N LEU A 92 -1.04 -11.37 5.61
CA LEU A 92 0.26 -10.76 5.90
C LEU A 92 0.34 -9.33 5.37
N ILE A 93 -0.04 -9.12 4.11
CA ILE A 93 -0.04 -7.80 3.46
C ILE A 93 -1.06 -6.86 4.12
N PHE A 94 -2.23 -7.36 4.51
CA PHE A 94 -3.23 -6.58 5.22
C PHE A 94 -2.71 -6.05 6.57
N ILE A 95 -1.98 -6.87 7.34
CA ILE A 95 -1.33 -6.45 8.59
C ILE A 95 -0.30 -5.35 8.32
N VAL A 96 0.56 -5.54 7.30
CA VAL A 96 1.57 -4.54 6.92
C VAL A 96 0.90 -3.21 6.56
N PHE A 97 -0.12 -3.22 5.71
CA PHE A 97 -0.83 -2.01 5.30
C PHE A 97 -1.61 -1.34 6.43
N SER A 98 -2.17 -2.12 7.37
CA SER A 98 -2.83 -1.58 8.56
C SER A 98 -1.83 -0.85 9.46
N ASN A 99 -0.69 -1.48 9.74
CA ASN A 99 0.37 -0.88 10.56
C ASN A 99 0.96 0.39 9.90
N MET A 100 1.13 0.39 8.57
CA MET A 100 1.57 1.59 7.84
C MET A 100 0.49 2.69 7.86
N GLY A 101 -0.79 2.32 7.84
CA GLY A 101 -1.92 3.24 7.88
C GLY A 101 -2.05 3.94 9.23
N GLU A 102 -1.75 3.26 10.33
CA GLU A 102 -1.66 3.85 11.67
C GLU A 102 -0.51 4.86 11.75
N PHE A 103 0.68 4.49 11.24
CA PHE A 103 1.81 5.42 11.16
C PHE A 103 1.49 6.68 10.33
N LEU A 104 0.73 6.53 9.23
CA LEU A 104 0.24 7.66 8.44
C LEU A 104 -0.72 8.55 9.25
N ALA A 105 -1.59 7.95 10.08
CA ALA A 105 -2.52 8.67 10.93
C ALA A 105 -1.80 9.51 12.00
N GLU A 106 -0.84 8.90 12.69
CA GLU A 106 -0.01 9.58 13.69
C GLU A 106 0.72 10.77 13.06
N GLY A 107 1.35 10.56 11.90
CA GLY A 107 2.02 11.62 11.16
C GLY A 107 1.07 12.77 10.78
N TYR A 108 -0.14 12.46 10.33
CA TYR A 108 -1.14 13.47 9.98
C TYR A 108 -1.54 14.34 11.19
N TRP A 109 -1.85 13.72 12.33
CA TRP A 109 -2.26 14.44 13.53
C TRP A 109 -1.13 15.29 14.13
N LEU A 110 0.11 14.81 14.06
CA LEU A 110 1.27 15.61 14.46
C LEU A 110 1.44 16.85 13.59
N MET A 111 1.26 16.72 12.26
CA MET A 111 1.32 17.86 11.34
C MET A 111 0.18 18.85 11.60
N ASP A 112 -1.04 18.36 11.81
CA ASP A 112 -2.20 19.22 12.10
C ASP A 112 -2.04 19.98 13.42
N ALA A 113 -1.58 19.30 14.49
CA ALA A 113 -1.30 19.93 15.77
C ALA A 113 -0.19 21.00 15.67
N CYS A 114 0.86 20.76 14.89
CA CYS A 114 1.90 21.75 14.61
C CYS A 114 1.38 22.95 13.83
N TRP A 115 0.44 22.72 12.90
CA TRP A 115 -0.10 23.77 12.04
C TRP A 115 -1.15 24.64 12.75
N ASN A 116 -2.09 24.02 13.45
CA ASN A 116 -3.21 24.70 14.13
C ASN A 116 -2.87 25.15 15.56
N GLY A 117 -1.81 24.59 16.17
CA GLY A 117 -1.39 24.91 17.54
C GLY A 117 -2.18 24.19 18.64
N ASP A 118 -3.16 23.35 18.28
CA ASP A 118 -4.06 22.66 19.20
C ASP A 118 -3.56 21.26 19.55
N LYS A 119 -2.87 21.14 20.70
CA LYS A 119 -2.31 19.87 21.18
C LYS A 119 -3.35 18.90 21.77
N GLU A 120 -4.55 19.39 22.11
CA GLU A 120 -5.64 18.57 22.68
C GLU A 120 -6.24 17.60 21.63
N LEU A 121 -6.05 17.88 20.33
CA LEU A 121 -6.66 17.14 19.23
C LEU A 121 -6.08 15.72 19.04
N ILE A 122 -4.80 15.51 19.41
CA ILE A 122 -4.08 14.24 19.25
C ILE A 122 -4.74 13.10 20.05
N ALA A 123 -5.41 13.41 21.16
CA ALA A 123 -6.02 12.41 22.05
C ALA A 123 -7.46 12.01 21.69
N ILE A 124 -8.10 12.66 20.70
CA ILE A 124 -9.54 12.56 20.46
C ILE A 124 -9.87 11.79 19.16
N HIS A 125 -8.96 11.67 18.21
CA HIS A 125 -9.25 11.12 16.88
C HIS A 125 -8.39 9.92 16.48
N ASP A 126 -8.97 8.73 16.58
CA ASP A 126 -8.34 7.47 16.13
C ASP A 126 -8.29 7.31 14.59
N ASN A 127 -9.05 8.11 13.82
CA ASN A 127 -9.16 7.93 12.37
C ASN A 127 -9.05 9.27 11.61
N LEU A 128 -8.33 9.28 10.48
CA LEU A 128 -8.22 10.48 9.65
C LEU A 128 -9.59 10.87 9.04
N PRO A 129 -9.84 12.17 8.83
CA PRO A 129 -11.02 12.64 8.13
C PRO A 129 -11.12 12.07 6.71
N LEU A 130 -12.31 11.58 6.32
CA LEU A 130 -12.56 11.01 4.98
C LEU A 130 -12.23 11.99 3.84
N LYS A 131 -12.44 13.29 4.07
CA LYS A 131 -12.13 14.34 3.09
C LYS A 131 -10.62 14.44 2.83
N SER A 132 -9.80 14.40 3.88
CA SER A 132 -8.34 14.45 3.77
C SER A 132 -7.80 13.24 3.01
N LEU A 133 -8.25 12.04 3.37
CA LEU A 133 -7.86 10.79 2.70
C LEU A 133 -8.26 10.76 1.21
N SER A 134 -9.49 11.18 0.91
CA SER A 134 -9.97 11.26 -0.48
C SER A 134 -9.11 12.22 -1.31
N LEU A 135 -8.72 13.37 -0.73
CA LEU A 135 -7.83 14.32 -1.38
C LEU A 135 -6.43 13.72 -1.60
N ILE A 136 -5.87 13.04 -0.60
CA ILE A 136 -4.55 12.37 -0.72
C ILE A 136 -4.57 11.34 -1.86
N ILE A 137 -5.63 10.54 -2.00
CA ILE A 137 -5.76 9.55 -3.08
C ILE A 137 -5.78 10.22 -4.46
N ILE A 138 -6.50 11.33 -4.60
CA ILE A 138 -6.56 12.09 -5.86
C ILE A 138 -5.18 12.65 -6.20
N LEU A 139 -4.50 13.29 -5.24
CA LEU A 139 -3.16 13.84 -5.43
C LEU A 139 -2.13 12.73 -5.73
N HIS A 140 -2.19 11.62 -5.00
CA HIS A 140 -1.35 10.44 -5.25
C HIS A 140 -1.54 9.92 -6.68
N SER A 141 -2.79 9.91 -7.16
CA SER A 141 -3.09 9.48 -8.53
C SER A 141 -2.54 10.42 -9.60
N LEU A 142 -2.54 11.73 -9.35
CA LEU A 142 -1.91 12.72 -10.22
C LEU A 142 -0.39 12.57 -10.25
N ILE A 143 0.23 12.30 -9.10
CA ILE A 143 1.67 12.00 -9.00
C ILE A 143 2.01 10.74 -9.79
N GLY A 144 1.20 9.68 -9.67
CA GLY A 144 1.31 8.47 -10.50
C GLY A 144 1.22 8.80 -11.98
N GLY A 145 0.29 9.67 -12.36
CA GLY A 145 0.17 10.22 -13.70
C GLY A 145 1.48 10.78 -14.24
N ILE A 146 2.20 11.57 -13.44
CA ILE A 146 3.51 12.15 -13.82
C ILE A 146 4.56 11.04 -13.94
N ILE A 147 4.63 10.12 -12.97
CA ILE A 147 5.62 9.03 -12.93
C ILE A 147 5.47 8.10 -14.15
N PHE A 148 4.28 7.58 -14.40
CA PHE A 148 4.06 6.60 -15.47
C PHE A 148 4.06 7.24 -16.87
N HIS A 149 3.66 8.52 -16.98
CA HIS A 149 3.72 9.24 -18.25
C HIS A 149 5.14 9.60 -18.67
N PHE A 150 5.97 10.09 -17.76
CA PHE A 150 7.29 10.61 -18.14
C PHE A 150 8.45 9.66 -17.89
N TRP A 151 8.34 8.76 -16.91
CA TRP A 151 9.51 8.04 -16.41
C TRP A 151 9.53 6.55 -16.71
N ILE A 152 8.38 5.88 -16.65
CA ILE A 152 8.34 4.41 -16.71
C ILE A 152 7.93 3.90 -18.09
N ASP A 153 6.78 4.31 -18.63
CA ASP A 153 6.18 3.58 -19.76
C ASP A 153 5.60 4.50 -20.86
N SER A 154 5.87 5.80 -20.78
CA SER A 154 5.42 6.80 -21.77
C SER A 154 3.90 6.80 -22.02
N MET A 155 3.09 6.33 -21.07
CA MET A 155 1.64 6.25 -21.22
C MET A 155 1.03 7.65 -21.37
N PRO A 156 -0.05 7.86 -22.15
CA PRO A 156 -0.76 9.13 -22.14
C PRO A 156 -1.13 9.55 -20.72
N PHE A 157 -0.96 10.84 -20.36
CA PHE A 157 -1.11 11.31 -18.97
C PHE A 157 -2.43 10.88 -18.31
N ILE A 158 -3.56 10.98 -19.01
CA ILE A 158 -4.86 10.57 -18.47
C ILE A 158 -4.92 9.05 -18.24
N SER A 159 -4.36 8.25 -19.14
CA SER A 159 -4.24 6.80 -18.98
C SER A 159 -3.34 6.44 -17.81
N ALA A 160 -2.27 7.20 -17.57
CA ALA A 160 -1.37 7.03 -16.43
C ALA A 160 -2.07 7.34 -15.09
N VAL A 161 -2.84 8.43 -15.01
CA VAL A 161 -3.66 8.77 -13.83
C VAL A 161 -4.73 7.70 -13.58
N TYR A 162 -5.39 7.24 -14.64
CA TYR A 162 -6.40 6.18 -14.58
C TYR A 162 -5.79 4.86 -14.09
N PHE A 163 -4.68 4.42 -14.70
CA PHE A 163 -3.92 3.24 -14.27
C PHE A 163 -3.58 3.31 -12.78
N SER A 164 -3.04 4.45 -12.36
CA SER A 164 -2.69 4.70 -10.97
C SER A 164 -3.89 4.51 -10.05
N PHE A 165 -5.00 5.21 -10.31
CA PHE A 165 -6.20 5.15 -9.47
C PHE A 165 -6.77 3.73 -9.39
N ILE A 166 -6.93 3.05 -10.53
CA ILE A 166 -7.43 1.66 -10.61
C ILE A 166 -6.52 0.67 -9.88
N SER A 167 -5.21 0.93 -9.87
CA SER A 167 -4.24 0.06 -9.20
C SER A 167 -4.23 0.22 -7.69
N ILE A 168 -4.16 1.46 -7.19
CA ILE A 168 -4.10 1.72 -5.73
C ILE A 168 -5.43 1.42 -5.04
N THR A 169 -6.55 1.51 -5.77
CA THR A 169 -7.89 1.07 -5.31
C THR A 169 -8.07 -0.45 -5.43
N THR A 170 -7.05 -1.17 -5.87
CA THR A 170 -7.02 -2.64 -6.05
C THR A 170 -8.15 -3.17 -6.95
N ILE A 171 -8.64 -2.36 -7.90
CA ILE A 171 -9.59 -2.80 -8.92
C ILE A 171 -8.85 -3.61 -9.99
N GLY A 172 -7.70 -3.11 -10.43
CA GLY A 172 -6.74 -3.86 -11.25
C GLY A 172 -7.29 -4.47 -12.53
N PHE A 173 -8.03 -3.70 -13.35
CA PHE A 173 -8.64 -4.19 -14.59
C PHE A 173 -7.66 -4.88 -15.56
N GLY A 174 -6.37 -4.56 -15.49
CA GLY A 174 -5.34 -5.21 -16.31
C GLY A 174 -5.31 -4.74 -17.76
N ASP A 175 -6.13 -3.74 -18.11
CA ASP A 175 -6.17 -3.07 -19.41
C ASP A 175 -4.91 -2.21 -19.65
N LEU A 176 -4.35 -1.63 -18.60
CA LEU A 176 -3.07 -0.93 -18.60
C LEU A 176 -2.13 -1.54 -17.55
N ASN A 177 -0.87 -1.75 -17.93
CA ASN A 177 0.14 -2.33 -17.06
C ASN A 177 1.49 -1.66 -17.31
N PRO A 178 2.26 -1.33 -16.25
CA PRO A 178 3.60 -0.82 -16.40
C PRO A 178 4.52 -1.97 -16.81
N ASN A 179 5.44 -1.71 -17.74
CA ASN A 179 6.47 -2.66 -18.18
C ASN A 179 7.82 -2.19 -17.65
N PRO A 180 8.25 -2.64 -16.46
CA PRO A 180 9.53 -2.20 -15.92
C PRO A 180 10.70 -2.80 -16.71
N ASP A 181 11.50 -1.93 -17.36
CA ASP A 181 12.73 -2.33 -18.05
C ASP A 181 13.79 -2.95 -17.13
N ASN A 182 13.79 -2.56 -15.86
CA ASN A 182 14.83 -2.94 -14.91
C ASN A 182 14.29 -3.05 -13.46
N LEU A 183 15.13 -3.56 -12.57
CA LEU A 183 14.80 -3.73 -11.15
C LEU A 183 14.45 -2.39 -10.49
N PHE A 184 15.13 -1.31 -10.87
CA PHE A 184 14.90 0.01 -10.28
C PHE A 184 13.48 0.51 -10.58
N HIS A 185 13.03 0.44 -11.84
CA HIS A 185 11.64 0.76 -12.22
C HIS A 185 10.64 -0.15 -11.48
N THR A 186 10.95 -1.43 -11.32
CA THR A 186 10.11 -2.38 -10.57
C THR A 186 9.95 -1.96 -9.11
N LEU A 187 11.03 -1.57 -8.44
CA LEU A 187 10.99 -1.11 -7.06
C LEU A 187 10.18 0.17 -6.91
N ILE A 188 10.32 1.12 -7.84
CA ILE A 188 9.52 2.35 -7.86
C ILE A 188 8.04 2.02 -7.97
N ILE A 189 7.66 1.11 -8.89
CA ILE A 189 6.26 0.68 -9.04
C ILE A 189 5.74 0.08 -7.74
N ILE A 190 6.48 -0.86 -7.14
CA ILE A 190 6.06 -1.53 -5.90
C ILE A 190 5.91 -0.53 -4.76
N ILE A 191 6.86 0.38 -4.57
CA ILE A 191 6.81 1.41 -3.53
C ILE A 191 5.62 2.36 -3.77
N TYR A 192 5.44 2.80 -5.01
CA TYR A 192 4.35 3.69 -5.41
C TYR A 192 2.98 3.05 -5.17
N LEU A 193 2.79 1.81 -5.60
CA LEU A 193 1.54 1.08 -5.41
C LEU A 193 1.30 0.79 -3.93
N SER A 194 2.33 0.39 -3.18
CA SER A 194 2.22 0.12 -1.74
C SER A 194 1.76 1.36 -0.96
N THR A 195 2.34 2.53 -1.22
CA THR A 195 1.93 3.77 -0.55
C THR A 195 0.49 4.14 -0.87
N GLY A 196 0.05 4.00 -2.13
CA GLY A 196 -1.34 4.24 -2.52
C GLY A 196 -2.33 3.26 -1.85
N ILE A 197 -1.98 1.97 -1.76
CA ILE A 197 -2.82 0.96 -1.11
C ILE A 197 -2.90 1.21 0.40
N VAL A 198 -1.82 1.66 1.04
CA VAL A 198 -1.86 2.07 2.46
C VAL A 198 -2.90 3.17 2.67
N VAL A 199 -2.88 4.23 1.85
CA VAL A 199 -3.88 5.32 1.95
C VAL A 199 -5.30 4.80 1.71
N MET A 200 -5.50 3.92 0.72
CA MET A 200 -6.81 3.29 0.47
C MET A 200 -7.27 2.40 1.62
N SER A 201 -6.37 1.64 2.24
CA SER A 201 -6.66 0.81 3.42
C SER A 201 -7.11 1.68 4.60
N THR A 202 -6.40 2.79 4.86
CA THR A 202 -6.80 3.77 5.88
C THR A 202 -8.15 4.42 5.58
N LEU A 203 -8.46 4.69 4.30
CA LEU A 203 -9.79 5.15 3.89
C LEU A 203 -10.89 4.15 4.24
N PHE A 204 -10.68 2.86 3.96
CA PHE A 204 -11.64 1.83 4.34
C PHE A 204 -11.80 1.71 5.87
N GLY A 205 -10.71 1.81 6.63
CA GLY A 205 -10.74 1.85 8.09
C GLY A 205 -11.58 3.01 8.62
N SER A 206 -11.31 4.22 8.14
CA SER A 206 -12.07 5.42 8.54
C SER A 206 -13.54 5.34 8.12
N LEU A 207 -13.84 4.85 6.92
CA LEU A 207 -15.21 4.67 6.44
C LEU A 207 -15.98 3.67 7.30
N SER A 208 -15.35 2.53 7.62
CA SER A 208 -15.91 1.52 8.52
C SER A 208 -16.25 2.10 9.89
N ASN A 209 -15.37 2.93 10.45
CA ASN A 209 -15.62 3.61 11.71
C ASN A 209 -16.83 4.57 11.65
N HIS A 210 -16.92 5.38 10.59
CA HIS A 210 -18.08 6.27 10.39
C HIS A 210 -19.39 5.50 10.26
N MET A 211 -19.38 4.35 9.57
CA MET A 211 -20.57 3.48 9.48
C MET A 211 -20.98 2.92 10.84
N LYS A 212 -20.03 2.49 11.68
CA LYS A 212 -20.32 2.01 13.04
C LYS A 212 -20.93 3.11 13.91
N ILE A 213 -20.39 4.33 13.83
CA ILE A 213 -20.93 5.48 14.56
C ILE A 213 -22.38 5.76 14.10
N PHE A 214 -22.61 5.80 12.78
CA PHE A 214 -23.95 6.01 12.22
C PHE A 214 -24.94 4.93 12.66
N GLN A 215 -24.53 3.65 12.65
CA GLN A 215 -25.36 2.55 13.15
C GLN A 215 -25.69 2.71 14.64
N ASN A 216 -24.72 3.07 15.48
CA ASN A 216 -24.96 3.31 16.91
C ASN A 216 -25.94 4.47 17.13
N TYR A 217 -25.85 5.54 16.33
CA TYR A 217 -26.84 6.63 16.36
C TYR A 217 -28.25 6.14 16.00
N LEU A 218 -28.38 5.28 14.99
CA LEU A 218 -29.68 4.73 14.59
C LEU A 218 -30.27 3.75 15.61
N LEU A 219 -29.46 3.11 16.46
CA LEU A 219 -29.94 2.17 17.50
C LEU A 219 -30.36 2.89 18.79
N VAL A 220 -29.97 4.16 18.97
CA VAL A 220 -30.32 4.99 20.14
C VAL A 220 -31.65 5.73 19.94
N TYR A 221 -32.19 5.76 18.71
CA TYR A 221 -33.51 6.30 18.36
C TYR A 221 -34.44 5.22 17.81
#